data_AF-A0A7S2VBW5-F1
#
_entry.id   AF-A0A7S2VBW5-F1
#
_cell.length_a   1.000
_cell.length_b   1.000
_cell.length_c   1.000
_cell.angle_alpha   90.00
_cell.angle_beta   90.00
_cell.angle_gamma   90.00
#
_symmetry.space_group_name_H-M   'P 1'
#
loop_
_entity.id
_entity.type
_entity.pdbx_description
1 polymer ?
#
loop_
_entity_poly.entity_id
_entity_poly.type
_entity_poly.pdbx_seq_one_letter_code
_entity_poly.pdbx_strand_id
1 'polypeptide(L)'
;MAREFISILTQMLAVGNILPWLASASSTEGSSRVLQATVVDDLLPSQTYFVPFPEDELFNSFDSISPGDVSGEVETTVVLSIGVDGTVLYYSHWEESYRNTIIWGDGDSSNGCSPRAVVCTNETDVFMAGDTIFLDNLVDPTSRGNGGIVYDGADMIRSTYPIAMTRAAFPEEPGSLLAGAVEVLDIDQAAGMQFLFPLGEDSNLGTDGFELVQAYVMAVQEGNTTLSFNGVVQDSFLTLGESIMIDNIKEGDVIVSNQAVQVYLLTGDVGSRFEMRWYSLLPFEAWGNEYINP
;
A
#
# COMPACT_ATOMS: atom_id res chain seq x y z
N MET A 1 61.69 -2.19 -13.62
CA MET A 1 61.43 -1.59 -12.29
C MET A 1 61.27 -0.08 -12.51
N ALA A 2 60.04 0.42 -12.29
CA ALA A 2 59.58 1.81 -12.42
C ALA A 2 59.64 2.47 -13.82
N ARG A 3 58.57 2.27 -14.61
CA ARG A 3 57.88 3.26 -15.48
C ARG A 3 57.13 2.50 -16.58
N GLU A 4 55.88 2.13 -16.35
CA GLU A 4 54.80 1.96 -17.35
C GLU A 4 53.50 1.73 -16.55
N PHE A 5 52.81 2.82 -16.20
CA PHE A 5 51.52 2.77 -15.49
C PHE A 5 50.62 3.94 -15.95
N ILE A 6 50.56 4.19 -17.27
CA ILE A 6 49.57 5.08 -17.89
C ILE A 6 49.30 4.55 -19.31
N SER A 7 48.54 3.46 -19.46
CA SER A 7 48.01 3.05 -20.78
C SER A 7 46.90 2.00 -20.70
N ILE A 8 45.96 2.08 -19.75
CA ILE A 8 44.70 1.30 -19.80
C ILE A 8 43.59 2.17 -19.19
N LEU A 9 43.24 3.29 -19.83
CA LEU A 9 42.02 4.05 -19.50
C LEU A 9 41.62 5.03 -20.62
N THR A 10 41.79 4.64 -21.89
CA THR A 10 41.38 5.49 -23.03
C THR A 10 40.87 4.73 -24.25
N GLN A 11 40.37 3.50 -24.10
CA GLN A 11 39.66 2.81 -25.19
C GLN A 11 38.54 1.94 -24.62
N MET A 12 37.43 2.55 -24.22
CA MET A 12 36.10 1.94 -24.19
C MET A 12 35.07 2.97 -23.69
N LEU A 13 34.78 3.98 -24.52
CA LEU A 13 33.59 4.84 -24.37
C LEU A 13 33.30 5.45 -25.75
N ALA A 14 32.61 4.70 -26.59
CA ALA A 14 32.08 5.19 -27.87
C ALA A 14 30.85 4.38 -28.32
N VAL A 15 29.82 4.33 -27.47
CA VAL A 15 28.38 4.13 -27.78
C VAL A 15 27.66 4.59 -26.50
N GLY A 16 26.71 5.50 -26.38
CA GLY A 16 25.95 6.38 -27.25
C GLY A 16 24.84 6.97 -26.35
N ASN A 17 24.63 8.30 -26.41
CA ASN A 17 23.51 9.07 -25.83
C ASN A 17 23.42 9.24 -24.30
N ILE A 18 24.04 10.32 -23.78
CA ILE A 18 23.49 11.10 -22.65
C ILE A 18 23.77 12.59 -22.94
N LEU A 19 22.75 13.44 -22.73
CA LEU A 19 22.71 14.88 -22.96
C LEU A 19 23.88 15.65 -22.29
N PRO A 20 24.50 16.66 -22.93
CA PRO A 20 25.53 17.45 -22.28
C PRO A 20 24.92 18.68 -21.58
N TRP A 21 25.00 18.71 -20.25
CA TRP A 21 24.93 19.98 -19.51
C TRP A 21 26.29 20.68 -19.68
N LEU A 22 26.32 21.75 -20.49
CA LEU A 22 27.51 22.56 -20.75
C LEU A 22 27.81 23.43 -19.51
N ALA A 23 28.67 22.96 -18.62
CA ALA A 23 29.38 23.84 -17.69
C ALA A 23 30.48 24.57 -18.47
N SER A 24 30.27 25.86 -18.78
CA SER A 24 31.35 26.72 -19.26
C SER A 24 32.26 27.09 -18.08
N ALA A 25 33.55 26.73 -18.17
CA ALA A 25 34.57 27.19 -17.24
C ALA A 25 35.45 28.22 -17.94
N SER A 26 35.26 29.51 -17.62
CA SER A 26 36.28 30.53 -17.90
C SER A 26 37.17 30.68 -16.67
N SER A 27 38.47 30.45 -16.83
CA SER A 27 39.45 30.67 -15.77
C SER A 27 39.80 32.15 -15.65
N THR A 28 39.39 32.78 -14.56
CA THR A 28 40.04 33.97 -14.01
C THR A 28 40.25 33.77 -12.51
N GLU A 29 41.46 34.12 -12.08
CA GLU A 29 42.06 33.83 -10.79
C GLU A 29 41.27 34.37 -9.58
N GLY A 30 41.34 33.65 -8.46
CA GLY A 30 41.17 34.24 -7.13
C GLY A 30 39.73 34.41 -6.64
N SER A 31 38.95 33.31 -6.55
CA SER A 31 37.86 33.23 -5.57
C SER A 31 37.56 31.77 -5.28
N SER A 32 37.52 31.41 -4.00
CA SER A 32 37.07 30.10 -3.53
C SER A 32 35.62 29.90 -4.00
N ARG A 33 35.43 29.20 -5.12
CA ARG A 33 34.11 28.72 -5.53
C ARG A 33 33.71 27.62 -4.55
N VAL A 34 32.94 27.99 -3.54
CA VAL A 34 32.10 27.02 -2.83
C VAL A 34 31.17 26.44 -3.88
N LEU A 35 31.40 25.17 -4.24
CA LEU A 35 30.39 24.37 -4.92
C LEU A 35 29.26 24.20 -3.92
N GLN A 36 28.31 25.12 -3.95
CA GLN A 36 27.05 24.94 -3.26
C GLN A 36 26.29 23.91 -4.10
N ALA A 37 26.48 22.63 -3.78
CA ALA A 37 25.55 21.61 -4.19
C ALA A 37 24.23 21.99 -3.51
N THR A 38 23.25 22.42 -4.29
CA THR A 38 21.86 22.41 -3.84
C THR A 38 21.54 20.94 -3.61
N VAL A 39 21.62 20.51 -2.35
CA VAL A 39 20.94 19.30 -1.92
C VAL A 39 19.46 19.65 -2.06
N VAL A 40 18.87 19.32 -3.20
CA VAL A 40 17.44 19.06 -3.22
C VAL A 40 17.37 17.72 -2.48
N ASP A 41 17.14 17.78 -1.18
CA ASP A 41 16.91 16.59 -0.36
C ASP A 41 15.49 16.15 -0.69
N ASP A 42 15.26 15.75 -1.95
CA ASP A 42 14.06 15.04 -2.32
C ASP A 42 14.24 13.66 -1.70
N LEU A 43 13.90 13.57 -0.42
CA LEU A 43 13.93 12.32 0.32
C LEU A 43 13.02 11.37 -0.44
N LEU A 44 13.64 10.46 -1.20
CA LEU A 44 12.91 9.44 -1.92
C LEU A 44 12.17 8.58 -0.90
N PRO A 45 10.90 8.24 -1.15
CA PRO A 45 10.17 7.35 -0.28
C PRO A 45 10.93 6.03 -0.07
N SER A 46 11.01 5.59 1.18
CA SER A 46 11.62 4.33 1.59
C SER A 46 10.60 3.20 1.74
N GLN A 47 9.33 3.52 1.98
CA GLN A 47 8.25 2.54 2.14
C GLN A 47 7.06 2.90 1.27
N THR A 48 6.32 1.88 0.83
CA THR A 48 5.12 2.03 0.02
C THR A 48 4.03 1.12 0.57
N TYR A 49 2.82 1.67 0.68
CA TYR A 49 1.64 1.00 1.21
C TYR A 49 0.49 1.19 0.22
N PHE A 50 -0.34 0.16 0.08
CA PHE A 50 -1.60 0.24 -0.66
C PHE A 50 -2.75 -0.06 0.27
N VAL A 51 -3.76 0.81 0.27
CA VAL A 51 -4.97 0.64 1.09
C VAL A 51 -5.73 -0.60 0.61
N PRO A 52 -5.83 -1.70 1.38
CA PRO A 52 -6.45 -2.95 0.94
C PRO A 52 -7.98 -2.88 1.02
N PHE A 53 -8.70 -3.97 0.71
CA PHE A 53 -10.16 -4.10 0.88
C PHE A 53 -11.03 -3.04 0.19
N PRO A 54 -11.11 -2.98 -1.15
CA PRO A 54 -11.99 -2.01 -1.77
C PRO A 54 -13.44 -2.13 -1.32
N GLU A 55 -14.08 -0.98 -1.13
CA GLU A 55 -15.32 -0.88 -0.36
C GLU A 55 -16.50 -1.57 -1.04
N ASP A 56 -16.50 -1.70 -2.36
CA ASP A 56 -17.49 -2.46 -3.12
C ASP A 56 -17.41 -3.97 -2.85
N GLU A 57 -16.20 -4.54 -2.87
CA GLU A 57 -15.95 -5.93 -2.53
C GLU A 57 -16.19 -6.18 -1.03
N LEU A 58 -15.74 -5.25 -0.18
CA LEU A 58 -15.89 -5.36 1.27
C LEU A 58 -17.35 -5.33 1.71
N PHE A 59 -18.18 -4.49 1.08
CA PHE A 59 -19.62 -4.49 1.34
C PHE A 59 -20.26 -5.85 1.02
N ASN A 60 -19.86 -6.48 -0.08
CA ASN A 60 -20.33 -7.82 -0.43
C ASN A 60 -19.88 -8.88 0.60
N SER A 61 -18.69 -8.76 1.17
CA SER A 61 -18.25 -9.62 2.28
C SER A 61 -19.10 -9.44 3.53
N PHE A 62 -19.43 -8.20 3.90
CA PHE A 62 -20.33 -7.94 5.02
C PHE A 62 -21.69 -8.60 4.78
N ASP A 63 -22.30 -8.40 3.59
CA ASP A 63 -23.60 -9.01 3.26
C ASP A 63 -23.51 -10.54 3.17
N SER A 64 -22.37 -11.10 2.79
CA SER A 64 -22.17 -12.57 2.82
C SER A 64 -22.17 -13.13 4.24
N ILE A 65 -21.63 -12.38 5.22
CA ILE A 65 -21.64 -12.76 6.63
C ILE A 65 -23.02 -12.54 7.25
N SER A 66 -23.68 -11.41 6.97
CA SER A 66 -24.98 -11.06 7.57
C SER A 66 -26.05 -10.74 6.51
N PRO A 67 -26.51 -11.74 5.72
CA PRO A 67 -27.35 -11.48 4.55
C PRO A 67 -28.64 -10.74 4.88
N GLY A 68 -28.84 -9.60 4.21
CA GLY A 68 -30.05 -8.78 4.33
C GLY A 68 -30.12 -7.88 5.56
N ASP A 69 -29.11 -7.92 6.44
CA ASP A 69 -28.96 -6.98 7.57
C ASP A 69 -27.98 -5.83 7.25
N VAL A 70 -27.17 -5.97 6.19
CA VAL A 70 -26.16 -4.98 5.80
C VAL A 70 -26.76 -3.91 4.89
N SER A 71 -26.55 -2.64 5.23
CA SER A 71 -27.01 -1.52 4.41
C SER A 71 -26.25 -0.23 4.69
N GLY A 72 -26.42 0.74 3.79
CA GLY A 72 -25.84 2.08 3.91
C GLY A 72 -24.43 2.18 3.33
N GLU A 73 -23.71 3.20 3.78
CA GLU A 73 -22.32 3.45 3.39
C GLU A 73 -21.36 2.63 4.26
N VAL A 74 -20.11 2.48 3.81
CA VAL A 74 -19.03 1.86 4.59
C VAL A 74 -18.24 2.98 5.26
N GLU A 75 -18.21 2.98 6.60
CA GLU A 75 -17.32 3.84 7.37
C GLU A 75 -15.93 3.21 7.37
N THR A 76 -14.96 3.92 6.80
CA THR A 76 -13.59 3.46 6.62
C THR A 76 -12.64 4.43 7.30
N THR A 77 -11.65 3.89 8.01
CA THR A 77 -10.61 4.66 8.69
C THR A 77 -9.25 4.07 8.36
N VAL A 78 -8.39 4.90 7.78
CA VAL A 78 -6.95 4.61 7.66
C VAL A 78 -6.20 5.44 8.71
N VAL A 79 -5.44 4.76 9.55
CA VAL A 79 -4.62 5.37 10.61
C VAL A 79 -3.15 5.25 10.25
N LEU A 80 -2.42 6.36 10.34
CA LEU A 80 -0.96 6.39 10.16
C LEU A 80 -0.31 6.90 11.44
N SER A 81 0.67 6.16 11.97
CA SER A 81 1.48 6.57 13.11
C SER A 81 2.90 6.91 12.67
N ILE A 82 3.35 8.12 13.02
CA ILE A 82 4.67 8.64 12.64
C ILE A 82 5.71 8.21 13.68
N GLY A 83 6.72 7.47 13.24
CA GLY A 83 7.82 7.02 14.10
C GLY A 83 8.99 7.99 14.20
N VAL A 84 9.17 8.87 13.21
CA VAL A 84 10.38 9.70 13.06
C VAL A 84 10.02 11.15 12.75
N ASP A 85 10.67 12.10 13.44
CA ASP A 85 10.56 13.53 13.14
C ASP A 85 10.95 13.82 11.68
N GLY A 86 10.19 14.68 11.00
CA GLY A 86 10.45 15.04 9.61
C GLY A 86 10.10 13.93 8.61
N THR A 87 9.26 12.96 9.00
CA THR A 87 8.62 12.06 8.04
C THR A 87 7.86 12.88 7.00
N VAL A 88 7.99 12.51 5.72
CA VAL A 88 7.22 13.07 4.61
C VAL A 88 6.38 11.95 4.04
N LEU A 89 5.09 12.24 3.81
CA LEU A 89 4.13 11.31 3.23
C LEU A 89 3.70 11.79 1.85
N TYR A 90 3.59 10.84 0.93
CA TYR A 90 3.14 11.04 -0.44
C TYR A 90 1.88 10.21 -0.63
N TYR A 91 0.75 10.88 -0.77
CA TYR A 91 -0.55 10.24 -0.91
C TYR A 91 -1.05 10.39 -2.35
N SER A 92 -1.32 9.27 -3.01
CA SER A 92 -1.69 9.24 -4.43
C SER A 92 -2.97 8.44 -4.63
N HIS A 93 -3.93 9.08 -5.30
CA HIS A 93 -5.24 8.48 -5.57
C HIS A 93 -5.18 7.44 -6.68
N TRP A 94 -5.86 6.31 -6.47
CA TRP A 94 -5.97 5.25 -7.47
C TRP A 94 -6.79 5.68 -8.68
N GLU A 95 -7.90 6.40 -8.46
CA GLU A 95 -8.87 6.79 -9.49
C GLU A 95 -8.28 7.74 -10.54
N GLU A 96 -7.15 8.39 -10.21
CA GLU A 96 -6.39 9.27 -11.11
C GLU A 96 -5.10 8.61 -11.64
N SER A 97 -5.00 7.28 -11.54
CA SER A 97 -3.79 6.52 -11.91
C SER A 97 -2.53 7.06 -11.23
N TYR A 98 -2.65 7.48 -9.97
CA TYR A 98 -1.55 7.97 -9.13
C TYR A 98 -0.80 9.21 -9.67
N ARG A 99 -1.43 10.03 -10.52
CA ARG A 99 -0.76 11.16 -11.19
C ARG A 99 -0.64 12.42 -10.34
N ASN A 100 -1.59 12.70 -9.46
CA ASN A 100 -1.67 13.93 -8.66
C ASN A 100 -1.37 13.63 -7.19
N THR A 101 -0.10 13.31 -6.89
CA THR A 101 0.34 13.04 -5.52
C THR A 101 0.25 14.29 -4.66
N ILE A 102 -0.41 14.16 -3.51
CA ILE A 102 -0.42 15.13 -2.43
C ILE A 102 0.74 14.83 -1.49
N ILE A 103 1.47 15.84 -1.05
CA ILE A 103 2.62 15.68 -0.15
C ILE A 103 2.27 16.31 1.20
N TRP A 104 2.61 15.61 2.28
CA TRP A 104 2.40 16.07 3.65
C TRP A 104 3.70 15.98 4.44
N GLY A 105 3.96 16.97 5.27
CA GLY A 105 5.06 16.96 6.24
C GLY A 105 6.40 17.44 5.70
N ASP A 106 6.44 18.00 4.49
CA ASP A 106 7.67 18.52 3.87
C ASP A 106 7.92 20.01 4.17
N GLY A 107 6.99 20.66 4.87
CA GLY A 107 7.05 22.07 5.20
C GLY A 107 6.65 22.99 4.04
N ASP A 108 5.96 22.47 3.01
CA ASP A 108 5.43 23.23 1.89
C ASP A 108 3.91 23.01 1.75
N SER A 109 3.14 23.97 2.25
CA SER A 109 1.68 23.85 2.25
C SER A 109 1.04 24.01 0.86
N SER A 110 1.82 24.16 -0.22
CA SER A 110 1.33 24.37 -1.57
C SER A 110 1.07 23.08 -2.36
N ASN A 111 1.64 21.95 -1.92
CA ASN A 111 1.52 20.63 -2.54
C ASN A 111 0.67 19.65 -1.70
N GLY A 112 0.21 20.10 -0.55
CA GLY A 112 -0.65 19.37 0.37
C GLY A 112 -0.58 20.00 1.75
N CYS A 113 -1.46 19.57 2.64
CA CYS A 113 -1.50 20.01 4.02
C CYS A 113 -1.62 18.78 4.89
N SER A 114 -0.77 18.64 5.90
CA SER A 114 -0.89 17.61 6.92
C SER A 114 -2.35 17.49 7.39
N PRO A 115 -2.98 16.29 7.35
CA PRO A 115 -4.39 16.13 7.68
C PRO A 115 -4.73 16.47 9.13
N ARG A 116 -3.72 16.62 10.01
CA ARG A 116 -3.92 17.11 11.38
C ARG A 116 -3.97 18.63 11.51
N ALA A 117 -3.52 19.35 10.48
CA ALA A 117 -3.33 20.78 10.58
C ALA A 117 -4.69 21.48 10.60
N VAL A 118 -5.00 22.17 11.70
CA VAL A 118 -6.23 22.99 11.80
C VAL A 118 -6.19 24.17 10.84
N VAL A 119 -5.00 24.74 10.63
CA VAL A 119 -4.74 25.78 9.65
C VAL A 119 -3.58 25.31 8.81
N CYS A 120 -3.76 25.28 7.50
CA CYS A 120 -2.72 24.86 6.57
C CYS A 120 -1.70 25.98 6.35
N THR A 121 -0.49 25.80 6.88
CA THR A 121 0.69 26.65 6.66
C THR A 121 1.93 25.79 6.56
N ASN A 122 3.02 26.32 6.02
CA ASN A 122 4.31 25.61 5.95
C ASN A 122 4.80 25.14 7.32
N GLU A 123 4.52 25.91 8.39
CA GLU A 123 4.91 25.54 9.75
C GLU A 123 4.03 24.44 10.36
N THR A 124 2.83 24.20 9.84
CA THR A 124 1.92 23.15 10.32
C THR A 124 1.95 21.91 9.43
N ASP A 125 2.55 22.00 8.24
CA ASP A 125 2.83 20.85 7.38
C ASP A 125 4.16 20.18 7.75
N VAL A 126 4.29 19.76 9.00
CA VAL A 126 5.46 19.02 9.50
C VAL A 126 5.01 17.91 10.44
N PHE A 127 5.65 16.74 10.34
CA PHE A 127 5.39 15.60 11.22
C PHE A 127 6.47 15.48 12.31
N MET A 128 6.05 15.23 13.55
CA MET A 128 6.89 14.84 14.68
C MET A 128 6.65 13.37 15.05
N ALA A 129 7.64 12.72 15.65
CA ALA A 129 7.50 11.36 16.16
C ALA A 129 6.39 11.30 17.24
N GLY A 130 5.56 10.25 17.15
CA GLY A 130 4.39 10.07 18.01
C GLY A 130 3.11 10.73 17.47
N ASP A 131 3.21 11.49 16.40
CA ASP A 131 2.06 12.01 15.71
C ASP A 131 1.20 10.90 15.07
N THR A 132 -0.12 11.08 15.08
CA THR A 132 -1.07 10.18 14.41
C THR A 132 -1.91 10.94 13.39
N ILE A 133 -2.30 10.27 12.32
CA ILE A 133 -3.16 10.78 11.24
C ILE A 133 -4.34 9.84 11.13
N PHE A 134 -5.55 10.40 11.05
CA PHE A 134 -6.79 9.67 10.80
C PHE A 134 -7.34 10.14 9.46
N LEU A 135 -7.56 9.20 8.55
CA LEU A 135 -8.23 9.41 7.28
C LEU A 135 -9.57 8.68 7.37
N ASP A 136 -10.58 9.40 7.84
CA ASP A 136 -11.95 8.89 8.01
C ASP A 136 -12.79 9.27 6.79
N ASN A 137 -13.46 8.29 6.20
CA ASN A 137 -14.40 8.53 5.11
C ASN A 137 -15.65 7.66 5.25
N LEU A 138 -16.75 8.17 4.70
CA LEU A 138 -18.00 7.44 4.55
C LEU A 138 -18.16 7.18 3.05
N VAL A 139 -18.05 5.90 2.66
CA VAL A 139 -17.93 5.49 1.25
C VAL A 139 -19.21 4.80 0.80
N ASP A 140 -19.84 5.32 -0.26
CA ASP A 140 -20.90 4.60 -0.96
C ASP A 140 -20.29 3.40 -1.71
N PRO A 141 -20.67 2.14 -1.39
CA PRO A 141 -20.09 0.94 -2.01
C PRO A 141 -20.41 0.82 -3.51
N THR A 142 -21.31 1.66 -4.04
CA THR A 142 -21.63 1.72 -5.47
C THR A 142 -20.89 2.84 -6.22
N SER A 143 -20.03 3.59 -5.52
CA SER A 143 -19.34 4.75 -6.08
C SER A 143 -18.11 4.42 -6.91
N ARG A 144 -17.55 3.21 -6.76
CA ARG A 144 -16.35 2.74 -7.47
C ARG A 144 -16.50 2.84 -8.98
N GLY A 145 -15.52 3.47 -9.64
CA GLY A 145 -15.51 3.61 -11.09
C GLY A 145 -16.37 4.76 -11.65
N ASN A 146 -17.01 5.58 -10.80
CA ASN A 146 -17.81 6.74 -11.24
C ASN A 146 -16.96 7.97 -11.65
N GLY A 147 -15.64 7.85 -11.71
CA GLY A 147 -14.72 8.86 -12.25
C GLY A 147 -14.39 10.03 -11.31
N GLY A 148 -14.73 9.93 -10.03
CA GLY A 148 -14.29 10.83 -8.97
C GLY A 148 -13.40 10.11 -7.96
N ILE A 149 -12.70 10.88 -7.11
CA ILE A 149 -11.98 10.35 -5.95
C ILE A 149 -13.00 10.01 -4.88
N VAL A 150 -13.09 8.73 -4.51
CA VAL A 150 -14.09 8.19 -3.59
C VAL A 150 -13.47 7.53 -2.36
N TYR A 151 -12.15 7.32 -2.35
CA TYR A 151 -11.39 6.77 -1.22
C TYR A 151 -11.86 5.35 -0.87
N ASP A 152 -12.12 4.53 -1.88
CA ASP A 152 -12.66 3.18 -1.79
C ASP A 152 -11.58 2.09 -1.85
N GLY A 153 -10.43 2.36 -1.21
CA GLY A 153 -9.25 1.50 -1.24
C GLY A 153 -8.34 1.79 -2.42
N ALA A 154 -7.35 0.92 -2.64
CA ALA A 154 -6.34 0.99 -3.72
C ALA A 154 -5.41 2.21 -3.74
N ASP A 155 -5.70 3.26 -2.97
CA ASP A 155 -4.84 4.42 -2.80
C ASP A 155 -3.45 4.03 -2.30
N MET A 156 -2.45 4.77 -2.77
CA MET A 156 -1.04 4.52 -2.47
C MET A 156 -0.51 5.58 -1.51
N ILE A 157 0.10 5.13 -0.42
CA ILE A 157 0.83 5.97 0.54
C ILE A 157 2.30 5.59 0.49
N ARG A 158 3.16 6.58 0.35
CA ARG A 158 4.61 6.42 0.34
C ARG A 158 5.22 7.29 1.43
N SER A 159 6.20 6.78 2.17
CA SER A 159 6.81 7.51 3.29
C SER A 159 8.34 7.52 3.20
N THR A 160 8.97 8.60 3.67
CA THR A 160 10.44 8.74 3.71
C THR A 160 11.09 8.05 4.90
N TYR A 161 10.30 7.72 5.92
CA TYR A 161 10.70 7.00 7.12
C TYR A 161 9.65 5.96 7.50
N PRO A 162 10.01 5.00 8.36
CA PRO A 162 9.08 4.00 8.81
C PRO A 162 7.83 4.55 9.50
N ILE A 163 6.66 4.07 9.06
CA ILE A 163 5.37 4.35 9.68
C ILE A 163 4.64 3.04 10.01
N ALA A 164 3.70 3.10 10.96
CA ALA A 164 2.72 2.03 11.15
C ALA A 164 1.38 2.48 10.52
N MET A 165 0.78 1.60 9.71
CA MET A 165 -0.49 1.86 9.04
C MET A 165 -1.51 0.79 9.42
N THR A 166 -2.72 1.22 9.76
CA THR A 166 -3.86 0.32 10.04
C THR A 166 -5.05 0.78 9.21
N ARG A 167 -5.79 -0.16 8.65
CA ARG A 167 -7.11 0.10 8.04
C ARG A 167 -8.18 -0.58 8.88
N ALA A 168 -9.28 0.10 9.14
CA ALA A 168 -10.48 -0.45 9.74
C ALA A 168 -11.72 -0.02 8.96
N ALA A 169 -12.75 -0.85 8.92
CA ALA A 169 -14.04 -0.44 8.38
C ALA A 169 -15.22 -1.24 8.93
N PHE A 170 -16.41 -0.67 8.79
CA PHE A 170 -17.69 -1.30 9.09
C PHE A 170 -18.82 -0.67 8.24
N PRO A 171 -19.90 -1.41 7.94
CA PRO A 171 -21.06 -0.83 7.24
C PRO A 171 -21.92 -0.02 8.21
N GLU A 172 -22.73 0.93 7.71
CA GLU A 172 -23.67 1.74 8.53
C GLU A 172 -24.60 0.85 9.37
N GLU A 173 -25.19 -0.19 8.75
CA GLU A 173 -25.88 -1.28 9.44
C GLU A 173 -25.17 -2.60 9.13
N PRO A 174 -24.89 -3.47 10.12
CA PRO A 174 -25.23 -3.35 11.54
C PRO A 174 -24.29 -2.42 12.35
N GLY A 175 -23.48 -1.61 11.69
CA GLY A 175 -22.51 -0.73 12.34
C GLY A 175 -21.25 -1.47 12.77
N SER A 176 -20.52 -0.84 13.68
CA SER A 176 -19.29 -1.38 14.29
C SER A 176 -19.43 -2.74 15.02
N LEU A 177 -20.64 -3.31 15.09
CA LEU A 177 -20.81 -4.71 15.49
C LEU A 177 -20.08 -5.63 14.50
N LEU A 178 -20.31 -5.43 13.20
CA LEU A 178 -19.66 -6.17 12.13
C LEU A 178 -18.51 -5.32 11.57
N ALA A 179 -17.40 -5.30 12.31
CA ALA A 179 -16.22 -4.51 11.98
C ALA A 179 -14.96 -5.34 11.87
N GLY A 180 -14.06 -4.93 10.98
CA GLY A 180 -12.71 -5.49 10.87
C GLY A 180 -11.64 -4.41 10.90
N ALA A 181 -10.43 -4.80 11.28
CA ALA A 181 -9.25 -3.97 11.19
C ALA A 181 -8.02 -4.82 10.89
N VAL A 182 -7.08 -4.26 10.13
CA VAL A 182 -5.84 -4.95 9.74
C VAL A 182 -4.67 -3.98 9.70
N GLU A 183 -3.48 -4.49 10.04
CA GLU A 183 -2.24 -3.79 9.76
C GLU A 183 -1.93 -3.79 8.26
N VAL A 184 -1.65 -2.62 7.71
CA VAL A 184 -1.20 -2.47 6.32
C VAL A 184 0.31 -2.42 6.34
N LEU A 185 0.92 -3.44 5.74
CA LEU A 185 2.36 -3.63 5.73
C LEU A 185 2.97 -2.94 4.50
N ASP A 186 4.23 -2.54 4.64
CA ASP A 186 5.04 -2.06 3.52
C ASP A 186 5.16 -3.16 2.46
N ILE A 187 5.03 -2.81 1.17
CA ILE A 187 5.01 -3.80 0.09
C ILE A 187 6.30 -4.61 0.00
N ASP A 188 7.44 -4.08 0.45
CA ASP A 188 8.71 -4.82 0.51
C ASP A 188 8.62 -6.05 1.45
N GLN A 189 7.69 -6.03 2.40
CA GLN A 189 7.41 -7.15 3.31
C GLN A 189 6.16 -7.94 2.90
N ALA A 190 5.12 -7.24 2.44
CA ALA A 190 3.79 -7.81 2.20
C ALA A 190 3.65 -8.45 0.82
N ALA A 191 4.41 -7.98 -0.16
CA ALA A 191 4.22 -8.37 -1.55
C ALA A 191 5.03 -9.62 -1.90
N GLY A 192 4.39 -10.54 -2.62
CA GLY A 192 5.05 -11.71 -3.16
C GLY A 192 4.27 -12.33 -4.30
N MET A 193 4.74 -13.47 -4.79
CA MET A 193 4.14 -14.12 -5.98
C MET A 193 3.40 -15.41 -5.66
N GLN A 194 3.54 -15.94 -4.45
CA GLN A 194 2.90 -17.17 -4.01
C GLN A 194 2.38 -17.01 -2.59
N PHE A 195 1.14 -17.41 -2.36
CA PHE A 195 0.49 -17.37 -1.04
C PHE A 195 -0.15 -18.72 -0.75
N LEU A 196 0.15 -19.27 0.43
CA LEU A 196 -0.43 -20.51 0.93
C LEU A 196 -1.41 -20.16 2.06
N PHE A 197 -2.61 -20.71 2.00
CA PHE A 197 -3.65 -20.41 2.98
C PHE A 197 -3.54 -21.37 4.18
N PRO A 198 -3.22 -20.87 5.39
CA PRO A 198 -3.03 -21.75 6.56
C PRO A 198 -4.35 -22.22 7.18
N LEU A 199 -5.46 -21.60 6.79
CA LEU A 199 -6.81 -21.84 7.29
C LEU A 199 -7.79 -21.60 6.14
N GLY A 200 -8.94 -22.27 6.21
CA GLY A 200 -10.05 -22.08 5.27
C GLY A 200 -11.36 -22.52 5.90
N GLU A 201 -12.42 -22.51 5.10
CA GLU A 201 -13.77 -22.87 5.56
C GLU A 201 -13.92 -24.36 5.93
N ASP A 202 -12.96 -25.20 5.52
CA ASP A 202 -12.87 -26.61 5.91
C ASP A 202 -11.96 -26.86 7.13
N SER A 203 -11.36 -25.81 7.70
CA SER A 203 -10.56 -25.92 8.92
C SER A 203 -11.45 -26.26 10.12
N ASN A 204 -11.27 -27.45 10.69
CA ASN A 204 -12.03 -27.90 11.83
C ASN A 204 -11.41 -27.41 13.16
N LEU A 205 -11.82 -26.20 13.58
CA LEU A 205 -11.30 -25.55 14.79
C LEU A 205 -12.24 -25.63 16.02
N GLY A 206 -13.39 -26.30 15.88
CA GLY A 206 -14.39 -26.42 16.94
C GLY A 206 -15.15 -25.12 17.25
N THR A 207 -15.08 -24.13 16.35
CA THR A 207 -15.79 -22.85 16.37
C THR A 207 -16.24 -22.50 14.96
N ASP A 208 -17.31 -21.72 14.82
CA ASP A 208 -17.91 -21.36 13.52
C ASP A 208 -17.29 -20.08 12.90
N GLY A 209 -16.22 -19.52 13.50
CA GLY A 209 -15.61 -18.26 13.06
C GLY A 209 -14.87 -18.26 11.70
N PHE A 210 -14.99 -19.34 10.92
CA PHE A 210 -14.41 -19.51 9.58
C PHE A 210 -15.43 -20.08 8.59
N GLU A 211 -16.74 -19.96 8.83
CA GLU A 211 -17.75 -20.41 7.85
C GLU A 211 -17.67 -19.65 6.52
N LEU A 212 -17.14 -18.42 6.54
CA LEU A 212 -16.73 -17.66 5.36
C LEU A 212 -15.23 -17.36 5.44
N VAL A 213 -14.48 -17.65 4.38
CA VAL A 213 -13.08 -17.22 4.22
C VAL A 213 -12.84 -16.69 2.81
N GLN A 214 -12.47 -15.41 2.73
CA GLN A 214 -12.27 -14.67 1.49
C GLN A 214 -10.87 -14.08 1.42
N ALA A 215 -10.27 -14.11 0.24
CA ALA A 215 -8.96 -13.55 -0.06
C ALA A 215 -9.09 -12.29 -0.93
N TYR A 216 -8.52 -11.20 -0.49
CA TYR A 216 -8.40 -9.95 -1.24
C TYR A 216 -7.00 -9.86 -1.81
N VAL A 217 -6.88 -10.00 -3.13
CA VAL A 217 -5.60 -9.98 -3.84
C VAL A 217 -5.49 -8.68 -4.60
N MET A 218 -4.46 -7.88 -4.30
CA MET A 218 -4.25 -6.58 -4.94
C MET A 218 -2.90 -6.52 -5.63
N ALA A 219 -2.89 -6.04 -6.87
CA ALA A 219 -1.66 -5.81 -7.62
C ALA A 219 -0.93 -4.57 -7.10
N VAL A 220 0.36 -4.73 -6.81
CA VAL A 220 1.22 -3.65 -6.27
C VAL A 220 2.31 -3.24 -7.25
N GLN A 221 2.21 -3.70 -8.50
CA GLN A 221 3.13 -3.34 -9.58
C GLN A 221 2.36 -2.92 -10.83
N GLU A 222 2.95 -2.01 -11.60
CA GLU A 222 2.47 -1.67 -12.94
C GLU A 222 2.55 -2.88 -13.89
N GLY A 223 1.60 -2.96 -14.82
CA GLY A 223 1.54 -4.00 -15.83
C GLY A 223 0.30 -4.89 -15.69
N ASN A 224 0.35 -6.06 -16.35
CA ASN A 224 -0.75 -7.02 -16.39
C ASN A 224 -0.46 -8.17 -15.42
N THR A 225 -0.90 -8.02 -14.18
CA THR A 225 -0.86 -9.09 -13.19
C THR A 225 -1.96 -10.09 -13.52
N THR A 226 -1.57 -11.36 -13.62
CA THR A 226 -2.46 -12.52 -13.83
C THR A 226 -2.34 -13.45 -12.64
N LEU A 227 -3.46 -14.01 -12.22
CA LEU A 227 -3.55 -14.87 -11.04
C LEU A 227 -3.97 -16.28 -11.43
N SER A 228 -3.54 -17.25 -10.64
CA SER A 228 -4.09 -18.60 -10.62
C SER A 228 -4.40 -19.01 -9.20
N PHE A 229 -5.57 -19.61 -9.01
CA PHE A 229 -6.04 -20.17 -7.76
C PHE A 229 -6.08 -21.69 -7.90
N ASN A 230 -5.29 -22.40 -7.12
CA ASN A 230 -5.12 -23.86 -7.21
C ASN A 230 -4.81 -24.36 -8.64
N GLY A 231 -4.00 -23.59 -9.36
CA GLY A 231 -3.59 -23.88 -10.75
C GLY A 231 -4.65 -23.53 -11.81
N VAL A 232 -5.81 -23.00 -11.43
CA VAL A 232 -6.83 -22.48 -12.34
C VAL A 232 -6.61 -20.98 -12.52
N VAL A 233 -6.29 -20.58 -13.75
CA VAL A 233 -6.11 -19.17 -14.12
C VAL A 233 -7.42 -18.41 -13.89
N GLN A 234 -7.32 -17.25 -13.26
CA GLN A 234 -8.43 -16.31 -13.09
C GLN A 234 -8.52 -15.43 -14.34
N ASP A 235 -9.73 -15.22 -14.85
CA ASP A 235 -9.99 -14.41 -16.06
C ASP A 235 -9.96 -12.89 -15.77
N SER A 236 -9.04 -12.46 -14.91
CA SER A 236 -8.84 -11.06 -14.51
C SER A 236 -7.39 -10.66 -14.75
N PHE A 237 -7.21 -9.47 -15.33
CA PHE A 237 -5.93 -8.79 -15.41
C PHE A 237 -5.98 -7.63 -14.44
N LEU A 238 -5.08 -7.61 -13.47
CA LEU A 238 -4.98 -6.55 -12.49
C LEU A 238 -3.80 -5.64 -12.84
N THR A 239 -4.05 -4.35 -12.87
CA THR A 239 -3.05 -3.29 -12.91
C THR A 239 -2.84 -2.71 -11.51
N LEU A 240 -1.91 -1.77 -11.36
CA LEU A 240 -1.55 -1.22 -10.05
C LEU A 240 -2.78 -0.74 -9.26
N GLY A 241 -2.94 -1.25 -8.03
CA GLY A 241 -4.06 -0.95 -7.14
C GLY A 241 -5.34 -1.74 -7.40
N GLU A 242 -5.50 -2.34 -8.57
CA GLU A 242 -6.67 -3.18 -8.85
C GLU A 242 -6.61 -4.46 -8.02
N SER A 243 -7.79 -4.91 -7.59
CA SER A 243 -7.96 -6.08 -6.75
C SER A 243 -8.96 -7.07 -7.33
N ILE A 244 -8.91 -8.28 -6.78
CA ILE A 244 -9.97 -9.27 -6.90
C ILE A 244 -10.19 -9.93 -5.54
N MET A 245 -11.45 -10.12 -5.19
CA MET A 245 -11.87 -10.99 -4.09
C MET A 245 -12.08 -12.44 -4.58
N ILE A 246 -11.46 -13.40 -3.90
CA ILE A 246 -11.62 -14.84 -4.13
C ILE A 246 -12.29 -15.47 -2.91
N ASP A 247 -13.38 -16.18 -3.14
CA ASP A 247 -14.22 -16.80 -2.11
C ASP A 247 -13.99 -18.32 -1.97
N ASN A 248 -14.60 -18.93 -0.95
CA ASN A 248 -14.57 -20.38 -0.71
C ASN A 248 -13.14 -20.92 -0.56
N ILE A 249 -12.31 -20.18 0.17
CA ILE A 249 -10.93 -20.55 0.48
C ILE A 249 -10.92 -21.77 1.41
N LYS A 250 -10.11 -22.77 1.06
CA LYS A 250 -9.86 -23.98 1.85
C LYS A 250 -8.43 -24.00 2.38
N GLU A 251 -8.23 -24.73 3.48
CA GLU A 251 -6.92 -24.90 4.07
C GLU A 251 -5.96 -25.57 3.07
N GLY A 252 -4.79 -24.97 2.89
CA GLY A 252 -3.79 -25.44 1.94
C GLY A 252 -4.01 -25.00 0.50
N ASP A 253 -5.04 -24.20 0.22
CA ASP A 253 -5.19 -23.54 -1.08
C ASP A 253 -3.99 -22.64 -1.39
N VAL A 254 -3.76 -22.39 -2.68
CA VAL A 254 -2.62 -21.61 -3.15
C VAL A 254 -3.04 -20.60 -4.21
N ILE A 255 -2.61 -19.36 -4.03
CA ILE A 255 -2.60 -18.33 -5.07
C ILE A 255 -1.19 -18.19 -5.62
N VAL A 256 -1.08 -18.17 -6.95
CA VAL A 256 0.16 -17.86 -7.67
C VAL A 256 -0.10 -16.76 -8.69
N SER A 257 0.76 -15.76 -8.70
CA SER A 257 0.73 -14.63 -9.63
C SER A 257 1.99 -14.57 -10.51
N ASN A 258 1.93 -13.81 -11.61
CA ASN A 258 3.09 -13.53 -12.47
C ASN A 258 3.88 -12.26 -12.06
N GLN A 259 3.31 -11.42 -11.19
CA GLN A 259 3.91 -10.21 -10.62
C GLN A 259 3.54 -10.14 -9.13
N ALA A 260 4.28 -9.37 -8.33
CA ALA A 260 4.01 -9.32 -6.90
C ALA A 260 2.64 -8.71 -6.60
N VAL A 261 1.93 -9.32 -5.67
CA VAL A 261 0.64 -8.89 -5.13
C VAL A 261 0.72 -8.86 -3.62
N GLN A 262 -0.14 -8.06 -2.99
CA GLN A 262 -0.43 -8.18 -1.56
C GLN A 262 -1.74 -8.96 -1.37
N VAL A 263 -1.81 -9.76 -0.30
CA VAL A 263 -2.99 -10.58 0.00
C VAL A 263 -3.47 -10.36 1.42
N TYR A 264 -4.77 -10.11 1.56
CA TYR A 264 -5.46 -10.00 2.83
C TYR A 264 -6.56 -11.06 2.93
N LEU A 265 -6.86 -11.49 4.15
CA LEU A 265 -7.94 -12.42 4.44
C LEU A 265 -9.04 -11.71 5.21
N LEU A 266 -10.28 -12.06 4.89
CA LEU A 266 -11.45 -11.76 5.68
C LEU A 266 -12.13 -13.07 6.05
N THR A 267 -12.41 -13.25 7.34
CA THR A 267 -13.12 -14.43 7.85
C THR A 267 -14.37 -14.01 8.60
N GLY A 268 -15.38 -14.87 8.65
CA GLY A 268 -16.59 -14.62 9.44
C GLY A 268 -17.44 -15.86 9.68
N ASP A 269 -18.44 -15.68 10.55
CA ASP A 269 -19.48 -16.67 10.89
C ASP A 269 -20.79 -16.30 10.18
N VAL A 270 -21.31 -17.20 9.34
CA VAL A 270 -22.43 -16.86 8.45
C VAL A 270 -23.73 -16.81 9.24
N GLY A 271 -24.45 -15.70 9.10
CA GLY A 271 -25.63 -15.36 9.91
C GLY A 271 -25.30 -14.61 11.20
N SER A 272 -24.04 -14.22 11.41
CA SER A 272 -23.62 -13.38 12.54
C SER A 272 -23.62 -11.90 12.21
N ARG A 273 -23.91 -11.05 13.21
CA ARG A 273 -23.82 -9.58 13.11
C ARG A 273 -22.55 -9.02 13.75
N PHE A 274 -21.64 -9.87 14.23
CA PHE A 274 -20.50 -9.41 15.03
C PHE A 274 -19.21 -10.22 14.89
N GLU A 275 -19.25 -11.37 14.23
CA GLU A 275 -18.10 -12.27 14.16
C GLU A 275 -17.43 -12.18 12.79
N MET A 276 -16.43 -11.30 12.71
CA MET A 276 -15.53 -11.19 11.57
C MET A 276 -14.11 -10.83 12.01
N ARG A 277 -13.11 -11.19 11.20
CA ARG A 277 -11.70 -10.83 11.42
C ARG A 277 -10.97 -10.63 10.10
N TRP A 278 -10.00 -9.73 10.11
CA TRP A 278 -9.11 -9.49 8.96
C TRP A 278 -7.68 -9.88 9.31
N TYR A 279 -6.94 -10.35 8.31
CA TYR A 279 -5.54 -10.73 8.47
C TYR A 279 -4.73 -10.30 7.26
N SER A 280 -3.49 -9.88 7.49
CA SER A 280 -2.49 -9.76 6.43
C SER A 280 -1.88 -11.13 6.20
N LEU A 281 -1.88 -11.61 4.96
CA LEU A 281 -1.23 -12.87 4.60
C LEU A 281 0.13 -12.57 4.02
N LEU A 282 1.19 -13.01 4.68
CA LEU A 282 2.55 -12.89 4.16
C LEU A 282 2.78 -13.90 3.03
N PRO A 283 3.58 -13.55 2.01
CA PRO A 283 3.88 -14.45 0.92
C PRO A 283 4.67 -15.66 1.39
N PHE A 284 4.50 -16.79 0.72
CA PHE A 284 5.08 -18.08 1.11
C PHE A 284 6.60 -18.02 1.20
N GLU A 285 7.27 -17.24 0.34
CA GLU A 285 8.72 -17.00 0.41
C GLU A 285 9.20 -16.30 1.69
N ALA A 286 8.31 -15.57 2.39
CA ALA A 286 8.63 -14.93 3.66
C ALA A 286 8.43 -15.87 4.87
N TRP A 287 7.88 -17.07 4.67
CA TRP A 287 7.62 -17.99 5.76
C TRP A 287 8.92 -18.61 6.25
N GLY A 288 9.13 -18.54 7.56
CA GLY A 288 10.27 -19.16 8.24
C GLY A 288 9.82 -20.32 9.13
N ASN A 289 10.75 -21.22 9.43
CA ASN A 289 10.57 -22.24 10.46
C ASN A 289 10.97 -21.71 11.86
N GLU A 290 11.27 -20.41 11.95
CA GLU A 290 11.73 -19.74 13.14
C GLU A 290 10.69 -18.70 13.55
N TYR A 291 10.30 -18.74 14.82
CA TYR A 291 9.45 -17.72 15.40
C TYR A 291 10.27 -16.46 15.67
N ILE A 292 10.01 -15.39 14.92
CA ILE A 292 10.53 -14.06 15.22
C ILE A 292 9.47 -13.38 16.08
N ASN A 293 9.81 -13.09 17.34
CA ASN A 293 8.94 -12.35 18.25
C ASN A 293 8.76 -10.90 17.73
N PRO A 294 7.53 -10.35 17.74
CA PRO A 294 7.28 -8.94 17.45
C PRO A 294 7.88 -7.99 18.50
#